data_AF-M2QX45-F1
#
_entry.id   AF-M2QX45-F1
#
_cell.length_a   1.000
_cell.length_b   1.000
_cell.length_c   1.000
_cell.angle_alpha   90.00
_cell.angle_beta   90.00
_cell.angle_gamma   90.00
#
_symmetry.space_group_name_H-M   'P 1'
#
loop_
_entity.id
_entity.type
_entity.pdbx_description
1 polymer ?
#
loop_
_entity_poly.entity_id
_entity_poly.type
_entity_poly.pdbx_seq_one_letter_code
_entity_poly.pdbx_strand_id
1 'polypeptide(L)'
;MKCAHILWLFSAIANAAVIQQRALPHYPGIQFSSYRKLSITVFSDLHFGEPSYVRNRQYADLKTLGVMSSVLDSERPDFVVLNGDLVSCEWVAPTDANKLIDQIVAPMVDRNLSFGATFGNHDASKTCSTLSMSEHMWWDVKGKNGRKLSFTTQSVVGEVDKVGWSNYFVPVYSSTNGGYLKMLLWFFDSKGGRKYQPTGEDVGVPSWVDEKVVEWFHRTNAAFRQQYGRAIPSMAFVHIPVFATRAFQEKYHTRTANPGINEERIGYQGDVCDSQGNNCKYSGADIPFMKALVETERLMAVFSGHDHGVDWCMKWSRNLPNTTPSNGNGLNICFNRHSGYGGYSYWTRGARQIIVDEDMLGNNIVDTWIRLENGKVSGRVTLNNTFGTDQYSVADISKTSAP
;
A
#
# COMPACT_ATOMS: atom_id res chain seq x y z
N MET A 1 16.02 -87.28 1.79
CA MET A 1 16.54 -86.54 0.62
C MET A 1 15.43 -85.58 0.19
N LYS A 2 15.49 -84.28 0.56
CA LYS A 2 15.97 -83.13 -0.27
C LYS A 2 15.09 -82.94 -1.53
N CYS A 3 14.45 -81.82 -1.88
CA CYS A 3 14.58 -80.36 -1.60
C CYS A 3 13.17 -79.73 -1.58
N ALA A 4 12.75 -78.87 -0.64
CA ALA A 4 13.18 -77.51 -0.29
C ALA A 4 12.86 -76.45 -1.37
N HIS A 5 11.73 -75.74 -1.16
CA HIS A 5 11.29 -74.55 -1.89
C HIS A 5 12.21 -73.35 -1.60
N ILE A 6 12.61 -72.64 -2.66
CA ILE A 6 13.32 -71.36 -2.56
C ILE A 6 12.27 -70.24 -2.53
N LEU A 7 12.07 -69.62 -1.36
CA LEU A 7 11.41 -68.33 -1.22
C LEU A 7 12.47 -67.23 -1.28
N TRP A 8 12.33 -66.32 -2.25
CA TRP A 8 13.11 -65.09 -2.30
C TRP A 8 12.56 -64.08 -1.29
N LEU A 9 13.31 -63.81 -0.23
CA LEU A 9 13.10 -62.69 0.68
C LEU A 9 13.71 -61.43 0.06
N PHE A 10 12.88 -60.54 -0.48
CA PHE A 10 13.28 -59.16 -0.73
C PHE A 10 13.25 -58.38 0.59
N SER A 11 14.43 -58.15 1.16
CA SER A 11 14.61 -57.20 2.26
C SER A 11 14.47 -55.77 1.74
N ALA A 12 13.32 -55.15 1.96
CA ALA A 12 13.14 -53.72 1.74
C ALA A 12 13.82 -52.96 2.89
N ILE A 13 15.00 -52.40 2.63
CA ILE A 13 15.64 -51.44 3.52
C ILE A 13 14.91 -50.11 3.33
N ALA A 14 14.02 -49.78 4.26
CA ALA A 14 13.42 -48.47 4.34
C ALA A 14 14.48 -47.47 4.80
N ASN A 15 15.13 -46.77 3.86
CA ASN A 15 15.88 -45.57 4.18
C ASN A 15 14.88 -44.49 4.59
N ALA A 16 14.68 -44.32 5.89
CA ALA A 16 14.08 -43.13 6.45
C ALA A 16 15.03 -41.96 6.17
N ALA A 17 14.76 -41.24 5.07
CA ALA A 17 15.41 -39.96 4.83
C ALA A 17 15.05 -39.04 6.00
N VAL A 18 16.04 -38.71 6.83
CA VAL A 18 15.96 -37.61 7.79
C VAL A 18 15.57 -36.38 6.98
N ILE A 19 14.33 -35.91 7.14
CA ILE A 19 13.90 -34.63 6.60
C ILE A 19 14.70 -33.58 7.37
N GLN A 20 15.85 -33.22 6.81
CA GLN A 20 16.58 -32.05 7.22
C GLN A 20 15.61 -30.87 6.98
N GLN A 21 15.08 -30.29 8.07
CA GLN A 21 14.31 -29.05 7.99
C GLN A 21 15.21 -28.04 7.27
N ARG A 22 14.94 -27.79 5.98
CA ARG A 22 15.59 -26.69 5.27
C ARG A 22 15.28 -25.45 6.09
N ALA A 23 16.31 -24.79 6.59
CA ALA A 23 16.15 -23.50 7.26
C ALA A 23 15.34 -22.60 6.33
N LEU A 24 14.20 -22.12 6.82
CA LEU A 24 13.32 -21.26 6.04
C LEU A 24 14.11 -19.99 5.68
N PRO A 25 14.16 -19.56 4.41
CA PRO A 25 14.81 -18.31 4.06
C PRO A 25 14.23 -17.17 4.91
N HIS A 26 15.11 -16.50 5.65
CA HIS A 26 14.77 -15.33 6.46
C HIS A 26 14.90 -14.09 5.58
N TYR A 27 13.76 -13.50 5.23
CA TYR A 27 13.71 -12.25 4.48
C TYR A 27 13.89 -11.09 5.47
N PRO A 28 14.68 -10.05 5.15
CA PRO A 28 14.69 -8.83 5.96
C PRO A 28 13.27 -8.28 6.09
N GLY A 29 12.84 -8.01 7.32
CA GLY A 29 11.48 -7.56 7.61
C GLY A 29 11.42 -6.81 8.94
N ILE A 30 10.19 -6.58 9.38
CA ILE A 30 9.90 -5.94 10.67
C ILE A 30 9.29 -6.97 11.63
N GLN A 31 9.12 -6.60 12.89
CA GLN A 31 8.60 -7.50 13.92
C GLN A 31 7.45 -6.80 14.64
N PHE A 32 6.46 -7.57 15.09
CA PHE A 32 5.52 -7.07 16.09
C PHE A 32 6.31 -6.57 17.32
N SER A 33 5.85 -5.47 17.91
CA SER A 33 6.44 -4.93 19.14
C SER A 33 6.35 -5.93 20.30
N SER A 34 7.08 -5.68 21.37
CA SER A 34 7.00 -6.47 22.61
C SER A 34 5.60 -6.48 23.24
N TYR A 35 4.74 -5.51 22.88
CA TYR A 35 3.33 -5.45 23.25
C TYR A 35 2.42 -6.27 22.33
N ARG A 36 2.99 -7.10 21.44
CA ARG A 36 2.26 -7.93 20.47
C ARG A 36 1.44 -7.12 19.47
N LYS A 37 1.79 -5.85 19.25
CA LYS A 37 1.11 -4.95 18.30
C LYS A 37 2.05 -4.49 17.21
N LEU A 38 1.50 -4.30 16.02
CA LEU A 38 2.12 -3.60 14.92
C LEU A 38 1.29 -2.34 14.65
N SER A 39 1.93 -1.17 14.78
CA SER A 39 1.36 0.12 14.42
C SER A 39 1.96 0.64 13.12
N ILE A 40 1.11 0.98 12.15
CA ILE A 40 1.52 1.52 10.86
C ILE A 40 0.85 2.88 10.64
N THR A 41 1.64 3.90 10.33
CA THR A 41 1.14 5.18 9.83
C THR A 41 1.29 5.23 8.32
N VAL A 42 0.22 5.57 7.60
CA VAL A 42 0.18 5.68 6.14
C VAL A 42 -0.06 7.12 5.72
N PHE A 43 0.95 7.72 5.11
CA PHE A 43 0.86 9.01 4.44
C PHE A 43 0.65 8.80 2.94
N SER A 44 -0.21 9.60 2.33
CA SER A 44 -0.46 9.62 0.88
C SER A 44 -0.58 11.05 0.40
N ASP A 45 -0.29 11.26 -0.90
CA ASP A 45 -0.60 12.51 -1.59
C ASP A 45 0.08 13.71 -0.92
N LEU A 46 1.41 13.63 -0.78
CA LEU A 46 2.22 14.68 -0.18
C LEU A 46 2.45 15.85 -1.14
N HIS A 47 2.63 15.54 -2.43
CA HIS A 47 2.82 16.50 -3.52
C HIS A 47 3.93 17.53 -3.24
N PHE A 48 5.12 17.06 -2.84
CA PHE A 48 6.28 17.94 -2.69
C PHE A 48 6.72 18.51 -4.04
N GLY A 49 7.32 19.71 -4.00
CA GLY A 49 7.89 20.35 -5.19
C GLY A 49 6.89 21.15 -6.04
N GLU A 50 5.64 21.31 -5.59
CA GLU A 50 4.71 22.24 -6.25
C GLU A 50 5.15 23.70 -6.03
N PRO A 51 5.24 24.52 -7.10
CA PRO A 51 5.58 25.94 -6.97
C PRO A 51 4.52 26.69 -6.15
N SER A 52 4.94 27.67 -5.35
CA SER A 52 4.03 28.39 -4.43
C SER A 52 2.85 29.11 -5.11
N TYR A 53 3.00 29.48 -6.38
CA TYR A 53 1.93 30.12 -7.16
C TYR A 53 0.84 29.11 -7.56
N VAL A 54 1.15 27.81 -7.63
CA VAL A 54 0.18 26.76 -7.87
C VAL A 54 -0.76 26.72 -6.66
N ARG A 55 -2.04 27.00 -6.91
CA ARG A 55 -3.11 27.02 -5.89
C ARG A 55 -2.86 28.01 -4.73
N ASN A 56 -1.94 28.97 -4.90
CA ASN A 56 -1.55 29.98 -3.90
C ASN A 56 -1.15 29.38 -2.53
N ARG A 57 -0.29 28.35 -2.54
CA ARG A 57 0.14 27.64 -1.33
C ARG A 57 1.60 27.89 -1.01
N GLN A 58 1.86 28.98 -0.30
CA GLN A 58 3.19 29.26 0.19
C GLN A 58 3.63 28.23 1.24
N TYR A 59 4.87 27.78 1.13
CA TYR A 59 5.52 26.85 2.06
C TYR A 59 4.79 25.51 2.22
N ALA A 60 4.15 25.01 1.14
CA ALA A 60 3.38 23.77 1.15
C ALA A 60 4.20 22.61 1.72
N ASP A 61 5.39 22.36 1.19
CA ASP A 61 6.29 21.28 1.63
C ASP A 61 6.62 21.37 3.13
N LEU A 62 6.96 22.56 3.63
CA LEU A 62 7.25 22.77 5.06
C LEU A 62 6.02 22.50 5.95
N LYS A 63 4.83 22.89 5.50
CA LYS A 63 3.59 22.59 6.23
C LYS A 63 3.30 21.09 6.22
N THR A 64 3.55 20.40 5.10
CA THR A 64 3.45 18.94 5.01
C THR A 64 4.40 18.26 6.02
N LEU A 65 5.64 18.73 6.15
CA LEU A 65 6.57 18.21 7.19
C LEU A 65 6.03 18.41 8.61
N GLY A 66 5.34 19.52 8.86
CA GLY A 66 4.63 19.77 10.12
C GLY A 66 3.52 18.75 10.39
N VAL A 67 2.71 18.43 9.38
CA VAL A 67 1.68 17.37 9.44
C VAL A 67 2.31 16.03 9.78
N MET A 68 3.33 15.63 9.01
CA MET A 68 4.00 14.35 9.18
C MET A 68 4.59 14.23 10.59
N SER A 69 5.27 15.27 11.07
CA SER A 69 5.84 15.30 12.42
C SER A 69 4.77 15.20 13.51
N SER A 70 3.71 16.01 13.43
CA SER A 70 2.59 16.00 14.39
C SER A 70 1.94 14.62 14.51
N VAL A 71 1.67 13.98 13.37
CA VAL A 71 1.09 12.63 13.32
C VAL A 71 2.05 11.61 13.93
N LEU A 72 3.33 11.60 13.51
CA LEU A 72 4.31 10.63 14.00
C LEU A 72 4.57 10.78 15.50
N ASP A 73 4.54 11.99 16.05
CA ASP A 73 4.71 12.23 17.49
C ASP A 73 3.50 11.75 18.30
N SER A 74 2.30 11.86 17.72
CA SER A 74 1.05 11.41 18.33
C SER A 74 0.88 9.90 18.30
N GLU A 75 1.20 9.25 17.17
CA GLU A 75 0.89 7.84 16.92
C GLU A 75 2.07 6.90 17.18
N ARG A 76 3.30 7.39 17.07
CA ARG A 76 4.54 6.64 17.34
C ARG A 76 4.54 5.24 16.71
N PRO A 77 4.39 5.15 15.37
CA PRO A 77 4.24 3.87 14.69
C PRO A 77 5.51 3.03 14.75
N ASP A 78 5.37 1.72 14.53
CA ASP A 78 6.48 0.80 14.31
C ASP A 78 7.00 0.87 12.87
N PHE A 79 6.13 1.26 11.92
CA PHE A 79 6.43 1.33 10.50
C PHE A 79 5.66 2.45 9.80
N VAL A 80 6.27 3.09 8.80
CA VAL A 80 5.61 4.12 7.99
C VAL A 80 5.42 3.62 6.55
N VAL A 81 4.25 3.89 5.99
CA VAL A 81 3.98 3.69 4.56
C VAL A 81 3.81 5.05 3.90
N LEU A 82 4.53 5.25 2.80
CA LEU A 82 4.37 6.39 1.89
C LEU A 82 3.64 5.90 0.63
N ASN A 83 2.31 6.04 0.57
CA ASN A 83 1.49 5.38 -0.45
C ASN A 83 1.14 6.30 -1.62
N GLY A 84 2.17 6.64 -2.41
CA GLY A 84 2.12 7.37 -3.68
C GLY A 84 1.81 8.86 -3.61
N ASP A 85 2.07 9.52 -4.73
CA ASP A 85 2.05 10.98 -4.95
C ASP A 85 2.89 11.71 -3.90
N LEU A 86 4.14 11.26 -3.76
CA LEU A 86 5.12 11.83 -2.85
C LEU A 86 5.62 13.17 -3.37
N VAL A 87 5.88 13.24 -4.67
CA VAL A 87 6.41 14.40 -5.39
C VAL A 87 5.50 14.73 -6.56
N SER A 88 5.18 16.02 -6.77
CA SER A 88 4.52 16.49 -7.98
C SER A 88 5.53 16.69 -9.11
N CYS A 89 6.00 15.59 -9.69
CA CYS A 89 7.14 15.59 -10.58
C CYS A 89 6.95 16.33 -11.90
N GLU A 90 5.72 16.69 -12.25
CA GLU A 90 5.44 17.60 -13.37
C GLU A 90 6.01 19.01 -13.17
N TRP A 91 6.38 19.39 -11.93
CA TRP A 91 6.99 20.68 -11.59
C TRP A 91 8.47 20.61 -11.23
N VAL A 92 9.06 19.42 -11.20
CA VAL A 92 10.38 19.17 -10.62
C VAL A 92 11.41 18.93 -11.72
N ALA A 93 12.57 19.57 -11.59
CA ALA A 93 13.68 19.34 -12.51
C ALA A 93 14.33 17.97 -12.25
N PRO A 94 14.93 17.30 -13.27
CA PRO A 94 15.42 15.94 -13.13
C PRO A 94 16.44 15.66 -12.03
N THR A 95 17.16 16.70 -11.58
CA THR A 95 18.21 16.56 -10.57
C THR A 95 17.74 16.82 -9.14
N ASP A 96 16.47 17.22 -8.96
CA ASP A 96 15.97 17.68 -7.66
C ASP A 96 15.05 16.69 -6.94
N ALA A 97 14.54 15.66 -7.64
CA ALA A 97 13.62 14.67 -7.05
C ALA A 97 14.18 14.02 -5.78
N ASN A 98 15.44 13.59 -5.80
CA ASN A 98 16.07 12.95 -4.62
C ASN A 98 16.20 13.92 -3.43
N LYS A 99 16.41 15.22 -3.66
CA LYS A 99 16.43 16.22 -2.57
C LYS A 99 15.06 16.41 -1.94
N LEU A 100 13.98 16.22 -2.70
CA LEU A 100 12.62 16.21 -2.16
C LEU A 100 12.36 14.93 -1.39
N ILE A 101 12.86 13.78 -1.87
CA ILE A 101 12.83 12.53 -1.11
C ILE A 101 13.54 12.68 0.24
N ASP A 102 14.73 13.28 0.28
CA ASP A 102 15.46 13.57 1.53
C ASP A 102 14.59 14.35 2.53
N GLN A 103 13.85 15.36 2.05
CA GLN A 103 12.92 16.14 2.89
C GLN A 103 11.74 15.28 3.37
N ILE A 104 11.09 14.53 2.47
CA ILE A 104 9.95 13.68 2.78
C ILE A 104 10.30 12.62 3.84
N VAL A 105 11.50 12.04 3.76
CA VAL A 105 11.93 10.99 4.69
C VAL A 105 12.56 11.52 5.97
N ALA A 106 12.88 12.82 6.04
CA ALA A 106 13.50 13.44 7.22
C ALA A 106 12.74 13.16 8.53
N PRO A 107 11.39 13.27 8.60
CA PRO A 107 10.64 12.94 9.83
C PRO A 107 10.82 11.49 10.30
N MET A 108 11.01 10.54 9.36
CA MET A 108 11.30 9.13 9.68
C MET A 108 12.77 8.95 10.09
N VAL A 109 13.71 9.58 9.38
CA VAL A 109 15.15 9.55 9.70
C VAL A 109 15.39 10.08 11.12
N ASP A 110 14.75 11.19 11.47
CA ASP A 110 14.86 11.81 12.79
C ASP A 110 14.40 10.91 13.93
N ARG A 111 13.45 10.02 13.66
CA ARG A 111 12.85 9.07 14.61
C ARG A 111 13.39 7.65 14.47
N ASN A 112 14.34 7.40 13.55
CA ASN A 112 14.81 6.07 13.15
C ASN A 112 13.68 5.10 12.77
N LEU A 113 12.62 5.59 12.13
CA LEU A 113 11.48 4.79 11.71
C LEU A 113 11.74 4.13 10.35
N SER A 114 11.56 2.82 10.30
CA SER A 114 11.56 2.10 9.03
C SER A 114 10.32 2.45 8.21
N PHE A 115 10.47 2.46 6.89
CA PHE A 115 9.38 2.79 5.99
C PHE A 115 9.41 1.99 4.69
N GLY A 116 8.27 1.93 4.01
CA GLY A 116 8.14 1.45 2.64
C GLY A 116 7.29 2.43 1.83
N ALA A 117 7.58 2.57 0.55
CA ALA A 117 6.83 3.44 -0.36
C ALA A 117 6.17 2.64 -1.50
N THR A 118 5.04 3.14 -1.99
CA THR A 118 4.58 2.97 -3.37
C THR A 118 4.70 4.30 -4.10
N PHE A 119 4.58 4.27 -5.43
CA PHE A 119 4.51 5.47 -6.25
C PHE A 119 3.11 5.66 -6.83
N GLY A 120 2.77 6.92 -7.07
CA GLY A 120 1.52 7.37 -7.68
C GLY A 120 1.74 8.00 -9.05
N ASN A 121 0.65 8.49 -9.65
CA ASN A 121 0.67 9.06 -11.00
C ASN A 121 1.40 10.40 -11.09
N HIS A 122 1.66 11.08 -9.97
CA HIS A 122 2.48 12.29 -9.95
C HIS A 122 3.97 12.02 -9.74
N ASP A 123 4.37 10.85 -9.25
CA ASP A 123 5.77 10.54 -8.96
C ASP A 123 6.59 10.20 -10.21
N ALA A 124 5.91 9.81 -11.30
CA ALA A 124 6.52 9.51 -12.58
C ALA A 124 6.19 10.62 -13.59
N SER A 125 7.23 11.32 -14.06
CA SER A 125 7.09 12.36 -15.09
C SER A 125 8.20 12.23 -16.13
N LYS A 126 8.18 13.10 -17.15
CA LYS A 126 9.31 13.24 -18.09
C LYS A 126 10.63 13.56 -17.37
N THR A 127 10.56 14.18 -16.20
CA THR A 127 11.71 14.66 -15.43
C THR A 127 11.97 13.86 -14.16
N CYS A 128 11.04 13.08 -13.61
CA CYS A 128 11.30 12.21 -12.46
C CYS A 128 11.31 10.73 -12.80
N SER A 129 12.20 9.99 -12.14
CA SER A 129 12.31 8.55 -12.23
C SER A 129 12.00 7.91 -10.88
N THR A 130 10.91 7.13 -10.81
CA THR A 130 10.55 6.34 -9.62
C THR A 130 11.63 5.29 -9.28
N LEU A 131 12.32 4.76 -10.30
CA LEU A 131 13.51 3.94 -10.11
C LEU A 131 14.61 4.70 -9.35
N SER A 132 14.99 5.90 -9.83
CA SER A 132 16.04 6.69 -9.19
C SER A 132 15.69 7.09 -7.76
N MET A 133 14.44 7.54 -7.53
CA MET A 133 13.97 7.88 -6.18
C MET A 133 13.98 6.67 -5.25
N SER A 134 13.56 5.49 -5.73
CA SER A 134 13.61 4.26 -4.94
C SER A 134 15.02 3.77 -4.66
N GLU A 135 15.94 3.85 -5.61
CA GLU A 135 17.35 3.50 -5.41
C GLU A 135 17.97 4.41 -4.35
N HIS A 136 17.70 5.71 -4.42
CA HIS A 136 18.13 6.68 -3.42
C HIS A 136 17.57 6.35 -2.03
N MET A 137 16.25 6.07 -1.91
CA MET A 137 15.66 5.62 -0.64
C MET A 137 16.33 4.35 -0.10
N TRP A 138 16.66 3.39 -0.96
CA TRP A 138 17.18 2.10 -0.55
C TRP A 138 18.66 2.13 -0.15
N TRP A 139 19.49 2.87 -0.87
CA TRP A 139 20.95 2.88 -0.68
C TRP A 139 21.43 4.02 0.22
N ASP A 140 20.82 5.20 0.14
CA ASP A 140 21.36 6.42 0.74
C ASP A 140 20.65 6.79 2.04
N VAL A 141 19.35 6.52 2.16
CA VAL A 141 18.56 6.89 3.35
C VAL A 141 18.85 5.96 4.52
N LYS A 142 19.48 6.53 5.56
CA LYS A 142 19.81 5.85 6.81
C LYS A 142 19.29 6.65 8.00
N GLY A 143 18.94 5.94 9.07
CA GLY A 143 18.60 6.56 10.34
C GLY A 143 19.81 7.18 11.00
N LYS A 144 19.59 8.01 12.01
CA LYS A 144 20.64 8.58 12.88
C LYS A 144 21.53 7.51 13.52
N ASN A 145 21.03 6.28 13.67
CA ASN A 145 21.80 5.13 14.15
C ASN A 145 22.56 4.36 13.05
N GLY A 146 22.59 4.87 11.81
CA GLY A 146 23.27 4.27 10.66
C GLY A 146 22.53 3.09 10.02
N ARG A 147 21.38 2.65 10.55
CA ARG A 147 20.60 1.56 9.96
C ARG A 147 19.85 2.04 8.73
N LYS A 148 19.79 1.17 7.71
CA LYS A 148 18.88 1.36 6.57
C LYS A 148 17.44 1.39 7.08
N LEU A 149 16.67 2.39 6.64
CA LEU A 149 15.28 2.56 7.03
C LEU A 149 14.29 2.10 5.95
N SER A 150 14.64 2.26 4.68
CA SER A 150 13.77 1.95 3.56
C SER A 150 13.69 0.45 3.28
N PHE A 151 12.46 0.00 2.99
CA PHE A 151 12.14 -1.28 2.39
C PHE A 151 11.72 -1.16 0.91
N THR A 152 11.63 0.05 0.35
CA THR A 152 11.18 0.30 -1.03
C THR A 152 12.11 -0.34 -2.05
N THR A 153 11.61 -1.32 -2.80
CA THR A 153 12.40 -2.10 -3.75
C THR A 153 11.53 -2.64 -4.89
N GLN A 154 12.12 -3.42 -5.79
CA GLN A 154 11.43 -4.06 -6.92
C GLN A 154 11.68 -5.56 -6.91
N SER A 155 10.59 -6.34 -7.00
CA SER A 155 10.63 -7.79 -7.13
C SER A 155 10.18 -8.28 -8.52
N VAL A 156 9.66 -7.39 -9.37
CA VAL A 156 9.15 -7.74 -10.69
C VAL A 156 10.06 -7.17 -11.77
N VAL A 157 10.54 -8.04 -12.67
CA VAL A 157 11.42 -7.65 -13.78
C VAL A 157 10.59 -7.10 -14.94
N GLY A 158 10.96 -5.92 -15.44
CA GLY A 158 10.37 -5.31 -16.62
C GLY A 158 10.78 -3.86 -16.80
N GLU A 159 10.35 -3.27 -17.92
CA GLU A 159 10.47 -1.82 -18.14
C GLU A 159 9.59 -1.06 -17.14
N VAL A 160 10.13 0.01 -16.55
CA VAL A 160 9.45 0.80 -15.49
C VAL A 160 8.11 1.36 -15.98
N ASP A 161 8.04 1.86 -17.21
CA ASP A 161 6.82 2.40 -17.81
C ASP A 161 5.77 1.34 -18.18
N LYS A 162 6.13 0.05 -18.14
CA LYS A 162 5.17 -1.06 -18.37
C LYS A 162 4.73 -1.68 -17.05
N VAL A 163 5.68 -2.08 -16.22
CA VAL A 163 5.42 -2.87 -14.99
C VAL A 163 5.25 -1.98 -13.75
N GLY A 164 5.77 -0.76 -13.78
CA GLY A 164 5.92 0.07 -12.60
C GLY A 164 7.16 -0.29 -11.79
N TRP A 165 7.51 0.55 -10.83
CA TRP A 165 8.56 0.34 -9.84
C TRP A 165 7.94 0.40 -8.44
N SER A 166 8.49 -0.30 -7.44
CA SER A 166 7.88 -0.49 -6.10
C SER A 166 6.87 -1.65 -5.95
N ASN A 167 7.02 -2.72 -6.74
CA ASN A 167 6.29 -3.97 -6.52
C ASN A 167 7.09 -4.95 -5.63
N TYR A 168 6.74 -5.06 -4.35
CA TYR A 168 7.49 -5.86 -3.37
C TYR A 168 6.63 -6.24 -2.16
N PHE A 169 7.24 -6.94 -1.20
CA PHE A 169 6.62 -7.24 0.08
C PHE A 169 7.57 -6.98 1.26
N VAL A 170 6.99 -6.69 2.42
CA VAL A 170 7.69 -6.62 3.71
C VAL A 170 7.14 -7.70 4.64
N PRO A 171 7.96 -8.67 5.07
CA PRO A 171 7.57 -9.64 6.07
C PRO A 171 7.45 -9.01 7.46
N VAL A 172 6.46 -9.46 8.24
CA VAL A 172 6.29 -9.13 9.65
C VAL A 172 6.41 -10.39 10.49
N TYR A 173 7.35 -10.40 11.43
CA TYR A 173 7.69 -11.53 12.29
C TYR A 173 7.08 -11.42 13.69
N SER A 174 6.90 -12.55 14.37
CA SER A 174 6.32 -12.63 15.72
C SER A 174 7.07 -11.79 16.75
N SER A 175 6.36 -11.19 17.70
CA SER A 175 6.93 -10.40 18.80
C SER A 175 7.93 -11.17 19.68
N THR A 176 7.82 -12.50 19.72
CA THR A 176 8.66 -13.37 20.58
C THR A 176 9.68 -14.20 19.79
N ASN A 177 9.53 -14.30 18.47
CA ASN A 177 10.43 -15.07 17.62
C ASN A 177 10.58 -14.39 16.25
N GLY A 178 11.73 -13.71 16.06
CA GLY A 178 12.07 -12.99 14.83
C GLY A 178 12.21 -13.86 13.58
N GLY A 179 12.21 -15.20 13.71
CA GLY A 179 12.18 -16.13 12.58
C GLY A 179 10.77 -16.59 12.19
N TYR A 180 9.75 -16.32 13.01
CA TYR A 180 8.40 -16.82 12.77
C TYR A 180 7.54 -15.80 12.03
N LEU A 181 7.39 -15.98 10.71
CA LEU A 181 6.59 -15.11 9.85
C LEU A 181 5.12 -15.12 10.31
N LYS A 182 4.56 -13.94 10.55
CA LYS A 182 3.16 -13.76 10.97
C LYS A 182 2.30 -13.15 9.89
N MET A 183 2.84 -12.19 9.15
CA MET A 183 2.08 -11.39 8.20
C MET A 183 2.97 -10.88 7.05
N LEU A 184 2.35 -10.55 5.92
CA LEU A 184 2.99 -9.86 4.80
C LEU A 184 2.34 -8.50 4.54
N LEU A 185 3.15 -7.49 4.25
CA LEU A 185 2.71 -6.21 3.70
C LEU A 185 3.07 -6.19 2.22
N TRP A 186 2.08 -6.13 1.34
CA TRP A 186 2.27 -6.08 -0.12
C TRP A 186 2.22 -4.65 -0.62
N PHE A 187 3.12 -4.31 -1.54
CA PHE A 187 3.22 -3.00 -2.18
C PHE A 187 3.09 -3.18 -3.69
N PHE A 188 2.21 -2.42 -4.31
CA PHE A 188 1.90 -2.49 -5.73
C PHE A 188 1.98 -1.12 -6.36
N ASP A 189 2.58 -1.06 -7.55
CA ASP A 189 2.63 0.14 -8.36
C ASP A 189 1.51 0.13 -9.40
N SER A 190 0.53 1.01 -9.20
CA SER A 190 -0.55 1.27 -10.15
C SER A 190 -0.12 2.13 -11.33
N LYS A 191 1.12 2.64 -11.34
CA LYS A 191 1.69 3.54 -12.35
C LYS A 191 0.87 4.83 -12.53
N GLY A 192 0.65 5.23 -13.78
CA GLY A 192 0.16 6.54 -14.17
C GLY A 192 1.29 7.53 -14.47
N GLY A 193 0.92 8.78 -14.72
CA GLY A 193 1.88 9.85 -14.99
C GLY A 193 2.49 9.77 -16.38
N ARG A 194 3.79 10.10 -16.48
CA ARG A 194 4.54 10.16 -17.74
C ARG A 194 5.82 9.33 -17.67
N LYS A 195 6.23 8.81 -18.82
CA LYS A 195 7.49 8.09 -18.98
C LYS A 195 8.68 9.02 -18.70
N TYR A 196 9.65 8.56 -17.91
CA TYR A 196 10.90 9.27 -17.71
C TYR A 196 11.73 9.30 -19.00
N GLN A 197 11.83 10.47 -19.61
CA GLN A 197 12.65 10.72 -20.80
C GLN A 197 12.99 12.21 -20.91
N PRO A 198 13.98 12.72 -20.15
CA PRO A 198 14.25 14.16 -20.00
C PRO A 198 14.37 14.94 -21.32
N THR A 199 14.92 14.30 -22.36
CA THR A 199 15.11 14.89 -23.69
C THR A 199 14.14 14.36 -24.76
N GLY A 200 13.21 13.47 -24.39
CA GLY A 200 12.28 12.80 -25.30
C GLY A 200 10.90 13.45 -25.36
N GLU A 201 9.94 12.75 -25.97
CA GLU A 201 8.53 13.17 -26.02
C GLU A 201 7.89 13.19 -24.63
N ASP A 202 6.66 13.69 -24.50
CA ASP A 202 5.90 13.53 -23.26
C ASP A 202 4.85 12.43 -23.43
N VAL A 203 5.20 11.21 -22.98
CA VAL A 203 4.41 9.98 -23.21
C VAL A 203 3.71 9.58 -21.93
N GLY A 204 2.37 9.51 -21.98
CA GLY A 204 1.56 9.05 -20.86
C GLY A 204 1.76 7.57 -20.57
N VAL A 205 1.71 7.21 -19.29
CA VAL A 205 1.81 5.83 -18.81
C VAL A 205 0.44 5.37 -18.32
N PRO A 206 -0.02 4.16 -18.69
CA PRO A 206 -1.30 3.68 -18.22
C PRO A 206 -1.32 3.43 -16.70
N SER A 207 -2.46 3.68 -16.07
CA SER A 207 -2.65 3.72 -14.61
C SER A 207 -3.35 2.46 -14.06
N TRP A 208 -2.71 1.30 -14.15
CA TRP A 208 -3.15 0.08 -13.46
C TRP A 208 -1.98 -0.83 -13.09
N VAL A 209 -2.16 -1.72 -12.12
CA VAL A 209 -1.18 -2.76 -11.78
C VAL A 209 -1.05 -3.74 -12.96
N ASP A 210 0.18 -3.94 -13.44
CA ASP A 210 0.45 -4.77 -14.62
C ASP A 210 0.20 -6.26 -14.37
N GLU A 211 -0.19 -7.00 -15.41
CA GLU A 211 -0.43 -8.45 -15.31
C GLU A 211 0.81 -9.23 -14.84
N LYS A 212 2.03 -8.80 -15.19
CA LYS A 212 3.26 -9.44 -14.66
C LYS A 212 3.39 -9.30 -13.15
N VAL A 213 2.90 -8.19 -12.58
CA VAL A 213 2.86 -7.98 -11.13
C VAL A 213 1.81 -8.89 -10.52
N VAL A 214 0.65 -9.04 -11.15
CA VAL A 214 -0.40 -9.99 -10.71
C VAL A 214 0.13 -11.43 -10.70
N GLU A 215 0.81 -11.86 -11.76
CA GLU A 215 1.44 -13.18 -11.81
C GLU A 215 2.51 -13.36 -10.73
N TRP A 216 3.36 -12.36 -10.52
CA TRP A 216 4.35 -12.38 -9.44
C TRP A 216 3.70 -12.51 -8.08
N PHE A 217 2.62 -11.77 -7.82
CA PHE A 217 1.88 -11.82 -6.57
C PHE A 217 1.31 -13.22 -6.32
N HIS A 218 0.64 -13.82 -7.32
CA HIS A 218 0.13 -15.19 -7.22
C HIS A 218 1.25 -16.20 -6.94
N ARG A 219 2.35 -16.17 -7.72
CA ARG A 219 3.47 -17.10 -7.54
C ARG A 219 4.12 -16.95 -6.17
N THR A 220 4.34 -15.72 -5.72
CA THR A 220 5.00 -15.42 -4.45
C THR A 220 4.11 -15.82 -3.27
N ASN A 221 2.82 -15.49 -3.31
CA ASN A 221 1.87 -15.88 -2.28
C ASN A 221 1.71 -17.41 -2.19
N ALA A 222 1.64 -18.10 -3.34
CA ALA A 222 1.60 -19.56 -3.38
C ALA A 222 2.88 -20.19 -2.79
N ALA A 223 4.06 -19.61 -3.08
CA ALA A 223 5.32 -20.06 -2.51
C ALA A 223 5.35 -19.90 -0.98
N PHE A 224 4.87 -18.77 -0.44
CA PHE A 224 4.71 -18.59 1.01
C PHE A 224 3.75 -19.62 1.61
N ARG A 225 2.60 -19.86 0.96
CA ARG A 225 1.63 -20.87 1.43
C ARG A 225 2.24 -22.26 1.48
N GLN A 226 2.97 -22.65 0.44
CA GLN A 226 3.67 -23.94 0.37
C GLN A 226 4.75 -24.04 1.44
N GLN A 227 5.56 -23.00 1.60
CA GLN A 227 6.69 -22.96 2.52
C GLN A 227 6.25 -23.03 3.99
N TYR A 228 5.16 -22.35 4.35
CA TYR A 228 4.70 -22.25 5.74
C TYR A 228 3.49 -23.14 6.07
N GLY A 229 2.95 -23.88 5.09
CA GLY A 229 1.83 -24.80 5.27
C GLY A 229 0.49 -24.13 5.63
N ARG A 230 0.36 -22.82 5.41
CA ARG A 230 -0.86 -22.04 5.71
C ARG A 230 -0.93 -20.77 4.87
N ALA A 231 -2.14 -20.23 4.69
CA ALA A 231 -2.29 -18.86 4.20
C ALA A 231 -1.68 -17.87 5.22
N ILE A 232 -0.93 -16.88 4.71
CA ILE A 232 -0.31 -15.85 5.52
C ILE A 232 -1.25 -14.64 5.55
N PRO A 233 -1.70 -14.17 6.74
CA PRO A 233 -2.38 -12.88 6.84
C PRO A 233 -1.61 -11.78 6.12
N SER A 234 -2.31 -10.91 5.40
CA SER A 234 -1.64 -9.84 4.68
C SER A 234 -2.49 -8.57 4.53
N MET A 235 -1.82 -7.47 4.22
CA MET A 235 -2.42 -6.23 3.77
C MET A 235 -1.74 -5.77 2.49
N ALA A 236 -2.41 -4.94 1.70
CA ALA A 236 -1.89 -4.40 0.45
C ALA A 236 -1.95 -2.87 0.43
N PHE A 237 -0.93 -2.26 -0.17
CA PHE A 237 -0.83 -0.83 -0.43
C PHE A 237 -0.67 -0.61 -1.94
N VAL A 238 -1.54 0.23 -2.50
CA VAL A 238 -1.52 0.60 -3.91
C VAL A 238 -2.06 2.02 -4.02
N HIS A 239 -1.42 2.88 -4.81
CA HIS A 239 -1.79 4.30 -4.82
C HIS A 239 -3.19 4.54 -5.40
N ILE A 240 -3.41 4.20 -6.68
CA ILE A 240 -4.70 4.39 -7.36
C ILE A 240 -5.64 3.22 -6.98
N PRO A 241 -6.87 3.49 -6.50
CA PRO A 241 -7.79 2.45 -6.08
C PRO A 241 -8.35 1.67 -7.28
N VAL A 242 -8.85 0.46 -7.02
CA VAL A 242 -9.51 -0.38 -8.05
C VAL A 242 -10.94 0.08 -8.34
N PHE A 243 -11.45 -0.22 -9.53
CA PHE A 243 -12.79 0.21 -9.99
C PHE A 243 -13.95 -0.18 -9.06
N ALA A 244 -13.83 -1.30 -8.34
CA ALA A 244 -14.82 -1.72 -7.34
C ALA A 244 -15.13 -0.62 -6.31
N THR A 245 -14.16 0.22 -5.96
CA THR A 245 -14.36 1.33 -5.02
C THR A 245 -15.31 2.39 -5.58
N ARG A 246 -15.18 2.74 -6.86
CA ARG A 246 -16.08 3.65 -7.57
C ARG A 246 -17.49 3.08 -7.65
N ALA A 247 -17.62 1.81 -8.05
CA ALA A 247 -18.91 1.14 -8.14
C ALA A 247 -19.61 1.05 -6.77
N PHE A 248 -18.86 0.83 -5.69
CA PHE A 248 -19.38 0.87 -4.33
C PHE A 248 -19.82 2.28 -3.93
N GLN A 249 -19.00 3.29 -4.20
CA GLN A 249 -19.31 4.69 -3.90
C GLN A 249 -20.63 5.14 -4.53
N GLU A 250 -20.85 4.79 -5.80
CA GLU A 250 -22.08 5.14 -6.53
C GLU A 250 -23.32 4.42 -5.99
N LYS A 251 -23.18 3.19 -5.46
CA LYS A 251 -24.32 2.32 -5.19
C LYS A 251 -24.67 2.14 -3.71
N TYR A 252 -23.66 2.08 -2.85
CA TYR A 252 -23.81 1.55 -1.49
C TYR A 252 -23.20 2.43 -0.40
N HIS A 253 -22.32 3.37 -0.74
CA HIS A 253 -21.71 4.24 0.26
C HIS A 253 -22.75 5.08 1.00
N THR A 254 -22.66 5.12 2.33
CA THR A 254 -23.41 6.06 3.16
C THR A 254 -22.51 6.68 4.22
N ARG A 255 -22.80 7.94 4.59
CA ARG A 255 -22.00 8.68 5.59
C ARG A 255 -21.97 8.02 6.97
N THR A 256 -22.93 7.15 7.28
CA THR A 256 -23.05 6.47 8.58
C THR A 256 -22.55 5.03 8.55
N ALA A 257 -22.51 4.36 7.40
CA ALA A 257 -21.88 3.04 7.29
C ALA A 257 -20.38 3.12 6.97
N ASN A 258 -19.96 4.21 6.33
CA ASN A 258 -18.60 4.43 5.84
C ASN A 258 -18.10 5.80 6.37
N PRO A 259 -17.72 5.90 7.65
CA PRO A 259 -17.36 7.18 8.24
C PRO A 259 -16.06 7.72 7.63
N GLY A 260 -16.13 8.91 7.05
CA GLY A 260 -15.02 9.60 6.38
C GLY A 260 -15.53 10.70 5.46
N ILE A 261 -14.60 11.40 4.82
CA ILE A 261 -14.83 12.36 3.76
C ILE A 261 -15.17 11.58 2.48
N ASN A 262 -16.19 12.04 1.76
CA ASN A 262 -16.61 11.52 0.46
C ASN A 262 -17.07 12.68 -0.41
N GLU A 263 -16.16 13.62 -0.66
CA GLU A 263 -16.47 14.93 -1.26
C GLU A 263 -15.98 15.04 -2.72
N GLU A 264 -15.52 13.94 -3.30
CA GLU A 264 -15.23 13.84 -4.73
C GLU A 264 -15.59 12.47 -5.34
N ARG A 265 -15.54 12.43 -6.67
CA ARG A 265 -15.76 11.23 -7.46
C ARG A 265 -14.46 10.41 -7.46
N ILE A 266 -14.48 9.16 -6.97
CA ILE A 266 -13.28 8.31 -6.96
C ILE A 266 -12.72 8.13 -8.37
N GLY A 267 -11.45 8.51 -8.57
CA GLY A 267 -10.60 8.09 -9.68
C GLY A 267 -10.09 6.68 -9.47
N TYR A 268 -9.99 5.87 -10.52
CA TYR A 268 -9.70 4.44 -10.40
C TYR A 268 -8.76 3.94 -11.49
N GLN A 269 -8.17 2.76 -11.25
CA GLN A 269 -7.29 2.11 -12.21
C GLN A 269 -7.99 1.74 -13.53
N GLY A 270 -7.26 1.81 -14.63
CA GLY A 270 -7.79 1.41 -15.94
C GLY A 270 -8.77 2.42 -16.57
N ASP A 271 -8.78 3.67 -16.10
CA ASP A 271 -9.51 4.74 -16.78
C ASP A 271 -8.72 5.22 -18.01
N VAL A 272 -9.37 5.22 -19.18
CA VAL A 272 -8.75 5.62 -20.46
C VAL A 272 -9.51 6.81 -21.00
N CYS A 273 -8.82 7.95 -21.07
CA CYS A 273 -9.37 9.21 -21.54
C CYS A 273 -8.97 9.51 -22.98
N ASP A 274 -9.72 10.41 -23.63
CA ASP A 274 -9.27 11.03 -24.88
C ASP A 274 -7.98 11.87 -24.67
N SER A 275 -7.41 12.37 -25.76
CA SER A 275 -6.18 13.17 -25.72
C SER A 275 -6.29 14.48 -24.93
N GLN A 276 -7.51 14.88 -24.58
CA GLN A 276 -7.81 16.10 -23.82
C GLN A 276 -8.09 15.80 -22.34
N GLY A 277 -8.16 14.52 -21.94
CA GLY A 277 -8.46 14.08 -20.58
C GLY A 277 -9.93 14.20 -20.18
N ASN A 278 -10.83 14.47 -21.14
CA ASN A 278 -12.21 14.86 -20.82
C ASN A 278 -13.21 13.69 -20.85
N ASN A 279 -13.00 12.74 -21.77
CA ASN A 279 -13.92 11.61 -21.97
C ASN A 279 -13.29 10.29 -21.52
N CYS A 280 -13.23 10.07 -20.22
CA CYS A 280 -12.66 8.87 -19.63
C CYS A 280 -13.65 7.71 -19.56
N LYS A 281 -13.19 6.50 -19.91
CA LYS A 281 -13.96 5.27 -19.82
C LYS A 281 -13.17 4.19 -19.11
N TYR A 282 -13.85 3.48 -18.23
CA TYR A 282 -13.32 2.28 -17.60
C TYR A 282 -13.06 1.19 -18.66
N SER A 283 -11.80 0.79 -18.78
CA SER A 283 -11.35 -0.22 -19.75
C SER A 283 -11.42 -1.67 -19.24
N GLY A 284 -11.52 -1.87 -17.92
CA GLY A 284 -11.38 -3.20 -17.31
C GLY A 284 -9.93 -3.67 -17.14
N ALA A 285 -8.94 -2.81 -17.35
CA ALA A 285 -7.53 -3.20 -17.26
C ALA A 285 -7.06 -3.65 -15.86
N ASP A 286 -7.76 -3.24 -14.79
CA ASP A 286 -7.47 -3.66 -13.41
C ASP A 286 -8.23 -4.94 -12.99
N ILE A 287 -9.03 -5.55 -13.88
CA ILE A 287 -9.76 -6.80 -13.61
C ILE A 287 -8.83 -7.93 -13.13
N PRO A 288 -7.65 -8.18 -13.75
CA PRO A 288 -6.72 -9.19 -13.26
C PRO A 288 -6.28 -8.91 -11.81
N PHE A 289 -5.99 -7.65 -11.49
CA PHE A 289 -5.59 -7.26 -10.14
C PHE A 289 -6.73 -7.39 -9.13
N MET A 290 -7.95 -6.94 -9.47
CA MET A 290 -9.12 -7.12 -8.61
C MET A 290 -9.40 -8.59 -8.32
N LYS A 291 -9.31 -9.48 -9.32
CA LYS A 291 -9.44 -10.93 -9.11
C LYS A 291 -8.38 -11.45 -8.14
N ALA A 292 -7.12 -11.08 -8.35
CA ALA A 292 -6.02 -11.53 -7.49
C ALA A 292 -6.19 -11.10 -6.03
N LEU A 293 -6.67 -9.87 -5.79
CA LEU A 293 -6.97 -9.38 -4.44
C LEU A 293 -8.09 -10.21 -3.79
N VAL A 294 -9.19 -10.44 -4.50
CA VAL A 294 -10.38 -11.13 -3.98
C VAL A 294 -10.15 -12.63 -3.75
N GLU A 295 -9.32 -13.27 -4.57
CA GLU A 295 -8.96 -14.68 -4.46
C GLU A 295 -7.91 -14.95 -3.36
N THR A 296 -7.20 -13.91 -2.89
CA THR A 296 -6.17 -14.06 -1.87
C THR A 296 -6.76 -14.28 -0.49
N GLU A 297 -6.74 -15.54 -0.06
CA GLU A 297 -7.13 -15.95 1.29
C GLU A 297 -6.33 -15.16 2.36
N ARG A 298 -7.04 -14.60 3.34
CA ARG A 298 -6.47 -13.80 4.45
C ARG A 298 -5.81 -12.47 4.06
N LEU A 299 -6.09 -11.94 2.86
CA LEU A 299 -5.87 -10.52 2.58
C LEU A 299 -6.91 -9.71 3.36
N MET A 300 -6.47 -9.01 4.41
CA MET A 300 -7.36 -8.38 5.39
C MET A 300 -7.91 -7.04 4.90
N ALA A 301 -7.06 -6.26 4.23
CA ALA A 301 -7.40 -4.95 3.70
C ALA A 301 -6.45 -4.49 2.57
N VAL A 302 -6.97 -3.63 1.70
CA VAL A 302 -6.21 -2.87 0.69
C VAL A 302 -6.32 -1.38 1.01
N PHE A 303 -5.22 -0.63 0.93
CA PHE A 303 -5.16 0.80 1.24
C PHE A 303 -4.71 1.62 0.03
N SER A 304 -5.46 2.68 -0.28
CA SER A 304 -5.21 3.58 -1.43
C SER A 304 -5.26 5.06 -1.08
N GLY A 305 -4.57 5.88 -1.88
CA GLY A 305 -4.58 7.35 -1.78
C GLY A 305 -5.33 7.94 -2.97
N HIS A 306 -4.67 8.82 -3.72
CA HIS A 306 -5.07 9.38 -5.02
C HIS A 306 -6.18 10.43 -4.94
N ASP A 307 -7.34 10.06 -4.39
CA ASP A 307 -8.46 10.98 -4.21
C ASP A 307 -8.29 11.80 -2.92
N HIS A 308 -8.02 13.09 -3.04
CA HIS A 308 -7.72 13.94 -1.89
C HIS A 308 -8.90 14.31 -0.96
N GLY A 309 -10.10 13.94 -1.35
CA GLY A 309 -11.40 14.16 -0.70
C GLY A 309 -12.14 12.87 -0.39
N VAL A 310 -11.43 11.74 -0.34
CA VAL A 310 -11.97 10.43 0.06
C VAL A 310 -11.06 9.81 1.11
N ASP A 311 -11.61 9.36 2.25
CA ASP A 311 -10.80 8.69 3.27
C ASP A 311 -11.54 7.61 4.10
N TRP A 312 -12.68 7.11 3.61
CA TRP A 312 -13.44 6.06 4.29
C TRP A 312 -12.96 4.65 3.92
N CYS A 313 -13.53 3.63 4.59
CA CYS A 313 -13.37 2.22 4.22
C CYS A 313 -14.67 1.65 3.63
N MET A 314 -14.58 0.57 2.87
CA MET A 314 -15.69 -0.26 2.41
C MET A 314 -15.42 -1.74 2.69
N LYS A 315 -16.51 -2.50 2.85
CA LYS A 315 -16.49 -3.96 2.87
C LYS A 315 -17.18 -4.49 1.62
N TRP A 316 -16.42 -5.13 0.74
CA TRP A 316 -16.92 -5.62 -0.55
C TRP A 316 -17.61 -6.99 -0.40
N SER A 317 -18.74 -7.01 0.28
CA SER A 317 -19.52 -8.23 0.54
C SER A 317 -20.73 -8.40 -0.40
N ARG A 318 -21.01 -7.41 -1.24
CA ARG A 318 -22.16 -7.36 -2.15
C ARG A 318 -21.70 -7.33 -3.60
N ASN A 319 -22.59 -7.77 -4.49
CA ASN A 319 -22.37 -7.65 -5.92
C ASN A 319 -22.39 -6.17 -6.32
N LEU A 320 -21.33 -5.71 -6.98
CA LEU A 320 -21.21 -4.38 -7.52
C LEU A 320 -21.54 -4.39 -9.03
N PRO A 321 -22.21 -3.34 -9.53
CA PRO A 321 -22.52 -3.23 -10.95
C PRO A 321 -21.25 -3.06 -11.78
N ASN A 322 -21.23 -3.62 -12.99
CA ASN A 322 -20.15 -3.45 -13.98
C ASN A 322 -18.74 -3.77 -13.45
N THR A 323 -18.65 -4.59 -12.40
CA THR A 323 -17.39 -4.93 -11.73
C THR A 323 -17.11 -6.42 -11.91
N THR A 324 -15.86 -6.78 -12.17
CA THR A 324 -15.41 -8.19 -12.29
C THR A 324 -14.17 -8.41 -11.41
N PRO A 325 -14.20 -9.32 -10.41
CA PRO A 325 -15.37 -10.08 -9.97
C PRO A 325 -16.49 -9.16 -9.48
N SER A 326 -17.75 -9.59 -9.49
CA SER A 326 -18.85 -8.73 -9.03
C SER A 326 -18.90 -8.66 -7.51
N ASN A 327 -18.48 -9.71 -6.81
CA ASN A 327 -18.38 -9.78 -5.36
C ASN A 327 -16.90 -9.83 -4.93
N GLY A 328 -16.56 -9.12 -3.86
CA GLY A 328 -15.21 -9.09 -3.30
C GLY A 328 -14.95 -10.07 -2.18
N ASN A 329 -15.86 -11.01 -1.93
CA ASN A 329 -15.77 -12.00 -0.84
C ASN A 329 -15.52 -11.37 0.54
N GLY A 330 -16.05 -10.16 0.76
CA GLY A 330 -15.91 -9.45 2.03
C GLY A 330 -14.58 -8.73 2.23
N LEU A 331 -13.74 -8.61 1.19
CA LEU A 331 -12.49 -7.85 1.22
C LEU A 331 -12.75 -6.40 1.66
N ASN A 332 -11.93 -5.90 2.60
CA ASN A 332 -11.97 -4.51 3.01
C ASN A 332 -11.05 -3.67 2.12
N ILE A 333 -11.50 -2.49 1.71
CA ILE A 333 -10.70 -1.51 0.98
C ILE A 333 -10.86 -0.17 1.68
N CYS A 334 -9.76 0.52 1.94
CA CYS A 334 -9.72 1.77 2.70
C CYS A 334 -8.95 2.85 1.95
N PHE A 335 -9.41 4.08 2.08
CA PHE A 335 -8.73 5.26 1.57
C PHE A 335 -7.91 5.93 2.66
N ASN A 336 -6.73 6.40 2.28
CA ASN A 336 -5.84 7.19 3.11
C ASN A 336 -6.26 8.66 3.06
N ARG A 337 -5.85 9.42 4.07
CA ARG A 337 -6.06 10.87 4.08
C ARG A 337 -4.93 11.53 3.28
N HIS A 338 -5.30 12.43 2.36
CA HIS A 338 -4.36 13.36 1.74
C HIS A 338 -3.59 14.13 2.81
N SER A 339 -2.29 13.87 2.85
CA SER A 339 -1.40 14.31 3.92
C SER A 339 -0.72 15.64 3.60
N GLY A 340 -0.54 15.94 2.31
CA GLY A 340 0.19 17.09 1.80
C GLY A 340 -0.53 18.42 1.94
N TYR A 341 0.21 19.51 2.08
CA TYR A 341 -0.26 20.84 1.70
C TYR A 341 -0.07 21.13 0.21
N GLY A 342 0.69 20.31 -0.52
CA GLY A 342 0.62 20.25 -1.99
C GLY A 342 -0.70 19.63 -2.48
N GLY A 343 -0.89 19.48 -3.79
CA GLY A 343 -2.06 18.83 -4.39
C GLY A 343 -3.36 19.63 -4.21
N TYR A 344 -4.48 19.06 -4.68
CA TYR A 344 -5.78 19.74 -4.68
C TYR A 344 -6.66 19.33 -3.49
N SER A 345 -6.50 19.97 -2.33
CA SER A 345 -7.40 19.69 -1.20
C SER A 345 -7.40 20.79 -0.15
N TYR A 346 -8.51 20.99 0.54
CA TYR A 346 -8.63 21.98 1.62
C TYR A 346 -9.08 21.36 2.95
N TRP A 347 -9.28 20.04 2.99
CA TRP A 347 -9.67 19.35 4.20
C TRP A 347 -8.49 19.25 5.16
N THR A 348 -8.76 19.17 6.46
CA THR A 348 -7.72 19.02 7.48
C THR A 348 -6.81 17.84 7.14
N ARG A 349 -5.49 18.05 7.20
CA ARG A 349 -4.51 17.03 6.83
C ARG A 349 -4.42 15.96 7.91
N GLY A 350 -3.88 14.83 7.53
CA GLY A 350 -3.71 13.71 8.44
C GLY A 350 -3.20 12.49 7.71
N ALA A 351 -3.13 11.39 8.45
CA ALA A 351 -2.65 10.12 7.95
C ALA A 351 -3.50 8.98 8.48
N ARG A 352 -3.59 7.89 7.70
CA ARG A 352 -4.28 6.69 8.16
C ARG A 352 -3.39 5.91 9.12
N GLN A 353 -4.00 5.43 10.20
CA GLN A 353 -3.38 4.57 11.19
C GLN A 353 -3.95 3.17 11.04
N ILE A 354 -3.08 2.17 11.19
CA ILE A 354 -3.45 0.77 11.13
C ILE A 354 -2.81 0.07 12.32
N ILE A 355 -3.63 -0.58 13.13
CA ILE A 355 -3.16 -1.40 14.26
C ILE A 355 -3.57 -2.84 14.02
N VAL A 356 -2.57 -3.72 14.09
CA VAL A 356 -2.76 -5.16 14.10
C VAL A 356 -2.27 -5.70 15.42
N ASP A 357 -3.12 -6.44 16.11
CA ASP A 357 -2.73 -7.22 17.28
C ASP A 357 -2.36 -8.64 16.82
N GLU A 358 -1.18 -9.12 17.20
CA GLU A 358 -0.66 -10.43 16.83
C GLU A 358 -1.63 -11.55 17.24
N ASP A 359 -2.34 -11.39 18.36
CA ASP A 359 -3.30 -12.37 18.86
C ASP A 359 -4.60 -12.37 18.05
N MET A 360 -4.92 -11.26 17.40
CA MET A 360 -6.13 -11.09 16.60
C MET A 360 -5.95 -11.46 15.12
N LEU A 361 -4.71 -11.74 14.68
CA LEU A 361 -4.42 -12.22 13.33
C LEU A 361 -5.21 -13.46 12.96
N GLY A 362 -5.49 -14.37 13.91
CA GLY A 362 -6.31 -15.55 13.70
C GLY A 362 -7.71 -15.23 13.13
N ASN A 363 -8.25 -14.08 13.53
CA ASN A 363 -9.56 -13.58 13.13
C ASN A 363 -9.47 -12.50 12.03
N ASN A 364 -8.27 -12.21 11.51
CA ASN A 364 -8.03 -11.17 10.51
C ASN A 364 -8.58 -9.78 10.92
N ILE A 365 -8.56 -9.45 12.21
CA ILE A 365 -9.08 -8.18 12.74
C ILE A 365 -8.00 -7.10 12.63
N VAL A 366 -8.40 -5.92 12.12
CA VAL A 366 -7.52 -4.76 11.94
C VAL A 366 -8.26 -3.50 12.41
N ASP A 367 -7.67 -2.73 13.31
CA ASP A 367 -8.20 -1.41 13.67
C ASP A 367 -7.60 -0.33 12.78
N THR A 368 -8.42 0.63 12.32
CA THR A 368 -7.92 1.74 11.51
C THR A 368 -8.71 3.03 11.72
N TRP A 369 -8.04 4.17 11.61
CA TRP A 369 -8.62 5.52 11.70
C TRP A 369 -7.73 6.53 10.98
N ILE A 370 -8.19 7.78 10.86
CA ILE A 370 -7.36 8.91 10.45
C ILE A 370 -6.94 9.71 11.68
N ARG A 371 -5.62 9.91 11.85
CA ARG A 371 -5.07 10.93 12.75
C ARG A 371 -4.96 12.23 11.99
N LEU A 372 -5.69 13.24 12.42
CA LEU A 372 -5.60 14.59 11.86
C LEU A 372 -4.41 15.35 12.48
N GLU A 373 -3.87 16.31 11.74
CA GLU A 373 -2.73 17.13 12.14
C GLU A 373 -2.97 17.94 13.43
N ASN A 374 -4.23 18.19 13.77
CA ASN A 374 -4.68 18.84 14.99
C ASN A 374 -4.87 17.87 16.17
N GLY A 375 -4.46 16.61 16.02
CA GLY A 375 -4.55 15.58 17.04
C GLY A 375 -5.93 14.95 17.18
N LYS A 376 -6.95 15.31 16.39
CA LYS A 376 -8.25 14.61 16.41
C LYS A 376 -8.21 13.28 15.64
N VAL A 377 -9.17 12.40 15.95
CA VAL A 377 -9.40 11.13 15.24
C VAL A 377 -10.65 11.25 14.36
N SER A 378 -10.59 10.73 13.14
CA SER A 378 -11.75 10.59 12.25
C SER A 378 -11.86 9.16 11.72
N GLY A 379 -13.08 8.70 11.42
CA GLY A 379 -13.32 7.46 10.68
C GLY A 379 -12.75 6.20 11.34
N ARG A 380 -12.82 6.08 12.68
CA ARG A 380 -12.33 4.90 13.39
C ARG A 380 -13.27 3.71 13.18
N VAL A 381 -12.71 2.61 12.68
CA VAL A 381 -13.43 1.35 12.43
C VAL A 381 -12.55 0.14 12.79
N THR A 382 -13.20 -0.99 13.09
CA THR A 382 -12.53 -2.29 13.31
C THR A 382 -12.93 -3.25 12.18
N LEU A 383 -12.00 -3.47 11.26
CA LEU A 383 -12.18 -4.34 10.10
C LEU A 383 -12.29 -5.81 10.52
N ASN A 384 -13.10 -6.56 9.77
CA ASN A 384 -13.45 -7.96 10.02
C ASN A 384 -14.02 -8.29 11.42
N ASN A 385 -14.55 -7.29 12.11
CA ASN A 385 -15.39 -7.46 13.30
C ASN A 385 -16.81 -6.98 12.99
N THR A 386 -17.16 -5.77 13.42
CA THR A 386 -18.51 -5.18 13.28
C THR A 386 -18.62 -4.21 12.08
N PHE A 387 -17.50 -3.87 11.44
CA PHE A 387 -17.51 -3.02 10.25
C PHE A 387 -18.29 -3.65 9.08
N GLY A 388 -19.18 -2.87 8.48
CA GLY A 388 -20.13 -3.29 7.45
C GLY A 388 -21.54 -3.60 7.97
N THR A 389 -21.72 -3.66 9.29
CA THR A 389 -23.05 -3.73 9.96
C THR A 389 -23.29 -2.56 10.91
N ASP A 390 -22.22 -1.98 11.46
CA ASP A 390 -22.29 -0.82 12.34
C ASP A 390 -22.85 0.43 11.68
N GLN A 391 -23.32 1.35 12.52
CA GLN A 391 -23.58 2.74 12.17
C GLN A 391 -22.69 3.64 13.02
N TYR A 392 -22.03 4.58 12.36
CA TYR A 392 -21.09 5.52 12.92
C TYR A 392 -21.66 6.94 12.88
N SER A 393 -21.19 7.79 13.79
CA SER A 393 -21.42 9.23 13.66
C SER A 393 -20.82 9.75 12.35
N VAL A 394 -21.51 10.70 11.73
CA VAL A 394 -21.01 11.37 10.53
C VAL A 394 -19.66 12.02 10.87
N ALA A 395 -18.65 11.78 10.04
CA ALA A 395 -17.32 12.33 10.24
C ALA A 395 -17.35 13.87 10.19
N ASP A 396 -16.59 14.51 11.08
CA ASP A 396 -16.41 15.96 11.09
C ASP A 396 -15.54 16.38 9.89
N ILE A 397 -16.17 16.99 8.89
CA ILE A 397 -15.50 17.48 7.68
C ILE A 397 -14.95 18.88 7.99
N SER A 398 -13.80 18.89 8.65
CA SER A 398 -13.05 20.12 8.90
C SER A 398 -12.14 20.45 7.72
N LYS A 399 -11.97 21.76 7.49
CA LYS A 399 -11.00 22.31 6.56
C LYS A 399 -9.84 22.89 7.34
N THR A 400 -8.63 22.74 6.81
CA THR A 400 -7.53 23.59 7.24
C THR A 400 -7.79 24.99 6.75
N SER A 401 -7.44 25.99 7.56
CA SER A 401 -7.25 27.33 7.04
C SER A 401 -6.19 27.24 5.93
N ALA A 402 -6.63 27.35 4.67
CA ALA A 402 -5.76 27.81 3.61
C ALA A 402 -5.32 29.24 3.96
N PRO A 403 -4.07 29.63 3.66
CA PRO A 403 -3.41 30.83 4.19
C PRO A 403 -4.25 32.10 4.11
#